data_AF-A0A8C9FFB8-F1
#
_entry.id   AF-A0A8C9FFB8-F1
#
_cell.length_a   1.000
_cell.length_b   1.000
_cell.length_c   1.000
_cell.angle_alpha   90.00
_cell.angle_beta   90.00
_cell.angle_gamma   90.00
#
_symmetry.space_group_name_H-M   'P 1'
#
loop_
_entity.id
_entity.type
_entity.pdbx_description
1 polymer ?
#
loop_
_entity_poly.entity_id
_entity_poly.type
_entity_poly.pdbx_seq_one_letter_code
_entity_poly.pdbx_strand_id
1 'polypeptide(L)'
;MNTENFGSSERLVTAAYVRQGAQGRRGHELLLRALLEQGKCPEDGWDESTIELFLHELAIMDSNNFLGNCGVGEREGRVASGLVARRHYRLIHGIGRSGDISAVQPKAAGSSLLNKLTNSVVLDIIKQAGVRTVTNCFVVPMATGMSLTLCFLTLRHKRPKAKYIIWPRIDQKSCFKSMITAGFEPVVIENVLEGDELRTDTEAVEAKVKALGAENILCVHSTTSCFAPRKTFLPLRTSTAPPNLVSSVNLVCIGVLHPDHLLKKKKKKTNTELEMFSYLSSELKKLADLHNERLLDTPHNPISLAMSLKNLDENNDVAVTQLGSMLFTRQVSGARVVPRGSVQTVNNYTFKGFMSHANDYSCAYLNAASAIGIKKQDVDIFLKRLDKCLKASRKGKEKSVNEICTSNTGTEQCEDQKIQT
;
A
#
# COMPACT_ATOMS: atom_id res chain seq x y z
N MET A 1 -12.09 -29.72 -23.80
CA MET A 1 -12.41 -31.08 -24.30
C MET A 1 -12.96 -31.89 -23.16
N ASN A 2 -14.14 -32.50 -23.32
CA ASN A 2 -14.75 -33.40 -22.32
C ASN A 2 -14.46 -34.88 -22.67
N THR A 3 -14.96 -35.81 -21.86
CA THR A 3 -14.76 -37.27 -22.06
C THR A 3 -15.21 -37.74 -23.44
N GLU A 4 -16.32 -37.23 -23.95
CA GLU A 4 -16.87 -37.57 -25.28
C GLU A 4 -15.97 -37.07 -26.42
N ASN A 5 -15.39 -35.87 -26.27
CA ASN A 5 -14.43 -35.33 -27.23
C ASN A 5 -13.16 -36.19 -27.31
N PHE A 6 -12.68 -36.70 -26.16
CA PHE A 6 -11.55 -37.62 -26.14
C PHE A 6 -11.89 -38.94 -26.82
N GLY A 7 -13.06 -39.54 -26.51
CA GLY A 7 -13.50 -40.76 -27.19
C GLY A 7 -13.66 -40.59 -28.71
N SER A 8 -14.13 -39.43 -29.15
CA SER A 8 -14.21 -39.11 -30.58
C SER A 8 -12.83 -38.93 -31.23
N SER A 9 -11.86 -38.41 -30.48
CA SER A 9 -10.48 -38.20 -30.96
C SER A 9 -9.72 -39.52 -31.18
N GLU A 10 -10.06 -40.59 -30.46
CA GLU A 10 -9.46 -41.92 -30.63
C GLU A 10 -9.72 -42.52 -32.02
N ARG A 11 -10.74 -42.03 -32.75
CA ARG A 11 -11.00 -42.41 -34.14
C ARG A 11 -10.02 -41.77 -35.13
N LEU A 12 -9.36 -40.68 -34.74
CA LEU A 12 -8.46 -39.88 -35.58
C LEU A 12 -6.99 -40.08 -35.22
N VAL A 13 -6.70 -40.34 -33.94
CA VAL A 13 -5.35 -40.51 -33.39
C VAL A 13 -5.31 -41.79 -32.55
N THR A 14 -4.20 -42.51 -32.55
CA THR A 14 -4.02 -43.73 -31.76
C THR A 14 -4.52 -43.58 -30.33
N ALA A 15 -5.45 -44.45 -29.92
CA ALA A 15 -6.15 -44.36 -28.63
C ALA A 15 -5.20 -44.29 -27.42
N ALA A 16 -4.05 -44.96 -27.46
CA ALA A 16 -3.04 -44.86 -26.40
C ALA A 16 -2.54 -43.42 -26.19
N TYR A 17 -2.28 -42.69 -27.27
CA TYR A 17 -1.78 -41.30 -27.20
C TYR A 17 -2.87 -40.31 -26.77
N VAL A 18 -4.12 -40.52 -27.23
CA VAL A 18 -5.26 -39.70 -26.80
C VAL A 18 -5.53 -39.89 -25.31
N ARG A 19 -5.46 -41.12 -24.80
CA ARG A 19 -5.60 -41.42 -23.36
C ARG A 19 -4.51 -40.77 -22.53
N GLN A 20 -3.26 -40.77 -23.00
CA GLN A 20 -2.17 -40.06 -22.35
C GLN A 20 -2.44 -38.54 -22.30
N GLY A 21 -2.94 -37.95 -23.39
CA GLY A 21 -3.33 -36.54 -23.44
C GLY A 21 -4.48 -36.21 -22.47
N ALA A 22 -5.50 -37.07 -22.40
CA ALA A 22 -6.61 -36.94 -21.45
C ALA A 22 -6.11 -37.00 -19.99
N GLN A 23 -5.16 -37.89 -19.69
CA GLN A 23 -4.53 -37.97 -18.37
C GLN A 23 -3.74 -36.68 -18.04
N GLY A 24 -3.06 -36.08 -19.02
CA GLY A 24 -2.42 -34.78 -18.87
C GLY A 24 -3.42 -33.67 -18.52
N ARG A 25 -4.55 -33.59 -19.22
CA ARG A 25 -5.63 -32.63 -18.91
C ARG A 25 -6.19 -32.82 -17.49
N ARG A 26 -6.36 -34.08 -17.06
CA ARG A 26 -6.88 -34.42 -15.73
C ARG A 26 -6.05 -33.83 -14.60
N GLY A 27 -4.73 -33.68 -14.79
CA GLY A 27 -3.85 -33.01 -13.82
C GLY A 27 -4.29 -31.57 -13.53
N HIS A 28 -4.63 -30.80 -14.58
CA HIS A 28 -5.17 -29.45 -14.43
C HIS A 28 -6.55 -29.47 -13.75
N GLU A 29 -7.44 -30.37 -14.17
CA GLU A 29 -8.79 -30.47 -13.61
C GLU A 29 -8.79 -30.76 -12.10
N LEU A 30 -7.84 -31.57 -11.61
CA LEU A 30 -7.68 -31.83 -10.17
C LEU A 30 -7.32 -30.56 -9.39
N LEU A 31 -6.44 -29.71 -9.95
CA LEU A 31 -6.08 -28.43 -9.33
C LEU A 31 -7.28 -27.48 -9.28
N LEU A 32 -8.01 -27.35 -10.40
CA LEU A 32 -9.21 -26.53 -10.49
C LEU A 32 -10.29 -26.99 -9.50
N ARG A 33 -10.51 -28.31 -9.42
CA ARG A 33 -11.46 -28.91 -8.49
C ARG A 33 -11.10 -28.62 -7.04
N ALA A 34 -9.82 -28.76 -6.67
CA ALA A 34 -9.36 -28.44 -5.33
C ALA A 34 -9.62 -26.97 -4.96
N LEU A 35 -9.39 -26.04 -5.88
CA LEU A 35 -9.69 -24.61 -5.67
C LEU A 35 -11.20 -24.37 -5.49
N LEU A 36 -12.03 -25.00 -6.31
CA LEU A 36 -13.50 -24.82 -6.26
C LEU A 36 -14.12 -25.41 -4.99
N GLU A 37 -13.64 -26.58 -4.55
CA GLU A 37 -14.17 -27.26 -3.36
C GLU A 37 -13.67 -26.60 -2.06
N GLN A 38 -12.41 -26.19 -2.01
CA GLN A 38 -11.80 -25.68 -0.77
C GLN A 38 -11.83 -24.15 -0.67
N GLY A 39 -11.83 -23.43 -1.79
CA GLY A 39 -11.78 -21.97 -1.82
C GLY A 39 -10.50 -21.38 -1.20
N LYS A 40 -9.41 -22.16 -1.14
CA LYS A 40 -8.14 -21.78 -0.49
C LYS A 40 -7.05 -21.49 -1.52
N CYS A 41 -6.06 -20.71 -1.10
CA CYS A 41 -4.87 -20.48 -1.90
C CYS A 41 -4.11 -21.81 -2.08
N PRO A 42 -3.74 -22.21 -3.31
CA PRO A 42 -2.85 -23.35 -3.51
C PRO A 42 -1.53 -23.20 -2.75
N GLU A 43 -0.99 -24.29 -2.22
CA GLU A 43 0.31 -24.27 -1.53
C GLU A 43 1.44 -23.96 -2.52
N ASP A 44 1.43 -24.65 -3.65
CA ASP A 44 2.31 -24.44 -4.78
C ASP A 44 1.61 -23.61 -5.85
N GLY A 45 2.36 -22.69 -6.44
CA GLY A 45 1.82 -21.84 -7.48
C GLY A 45 1.49 -22.64 -8.74
N TRP A 46 0.37 -22.31 -9.39
CA TRP A 46 -0.02 -22.91 -10.65
C TRP A 46 0.83 -22.40 -11.81
N ASP A 47 1.06 -23.26 -12.78
CA ASP A 47 1.66 -22.90 -14.06
C ASP A 47 0.69 -22.02 -14.88
N GLU A 48 1.25 -21.19 -15.76
CA GLU A 48 0.48 -20.25 -16.58
C GLU A 48 -0.56 -20.96 -17.45
N SER A 49 -0.24 -22.14 -17.99
CA SER A 49 -1.18 -22.96 -18.76
C SER A 49 -2.43 -23.36 -17.97
N THR A 50 -2.27 -23.66 -16.67
CA THR A 50 -3.39 -24.01 -15.78
C THR A 50 -4.24 -22.78 -15.46
N ILE A 51 -3.59 -21.64 -15.23
CA ILE A 51 -4.26 -20.37 -14.94
C ILE A 51 -5.08 -19.92 -16.15
N GLU A 52 -4.49 -19.91 -17.35
CA GLU A 52 -5.19 -19.51 -18.57
C GLU A 52 -6.33 -20.48 -18.93
N LEU A 53 -6.12 -21.79 -18.75
CA LEU A 53 -7.20 -22.76 -18.92
C LEU A 53 -8.38 -22.46 -17.99
N PHE A 54 -8.12 -22.21 -16.71
CA PHE A 54 -9.15 -21.85 -15.74
C PHE A 54 -9.89 -20.56 -16.12
N LEU A 55 -9.17 -19.51 -16.50
CA LEU A 55 -9.77 -18.24 -16.90
C LEU A 55 -10.62 -18.37 -18.16
N HIS A 56 -10.18 -19.17 -19.14
CA HIS A 56 -10.97 -19.44 -20.34
C HIS A 56 -12.25 -20.23 -20.03
N GLU A 57 -12.17 -21.27 -19.18
CA GLU A 57 -13.34 -22.05 -18.77
C GLU A 57 -14.36 -21.15 -18.02
N LEU A 58 -13.90 -20.19 -17.20
CA LEU A 58 -14.79 -19.21 -16.58
C LEU A 58 -15.38 -18.23 -17.60
N ALA A 59 -14.57 -17.72 -18.53
CA ALA A 59 -15.03 -16.71 -19.49
C ALA A 59 -16.17 -17.23 -20.38
N ILE A 60 -16.11 -18.49 -20.83
CA ILE A 60 -17.17 -19.08 -21.66
C ILE A 60 -18.49 -19.32 -20.91
N MET A 61 -18.51 -19.19 -19.58
CA MET A 61 -19.72 -19.26 -18.75
C MET A 61 -20.50 -17.93 -18.70
N ASP A 62 -19.91 -16.83 -19.19
CA ASP A 62 -20.60 -15.53 -19.26
C ASP A 62 -21.40 -15.40 -20.56
N SER A 63 -22.61 -14.85 -20.48
CA SER A 63 -23.57 -14.84 -21.59
C SER A 63 -23.09 -14.09 -22.82
N ASN A 64 -22.24 -13.06 -22.66
CA ASN A 64 -21.63 -12.34 -23.76
C ASN A 64 -20.69 -13.20 -24.63
N ASN A 65 -20.31 -14.39 -24.17
CA ASN A 65 -19.44 -15.34 -24.88
C ASN A 65 -20.19 -16.58 -25.40
N PHE A 66 -21.50 -16.70 -25.18
CA PHE A 66 -22.26 -17.85 -25.71
C PHE A 66 -22.40 -17.76 -27.24
N LEU A 67 -22.18 -18.88 -27.93
CA LEU A 67 -22.15 -18.94 -29.40
C LEU A 67 -23.47 -18.52 -30.06
N GLY A 68 -24.61 -18.82 -29.42
CA GLY A 68 -25.96 -18.49 -29.91
C GLY A 68 -26.61 -17.30 -29.23
N ASN A 69 -25.84 -16.45 -28.53
CA ASN A 69 -26.41 -15.32 -27.80
C ASN A 69 -26.98 -14.25 -28.75
N CYS A 70 -28.19 -13.76 -28.46
CA CYS A 70 -28.73 -12.54 -29.05
C CYS A 70 -29.08 -11.53 -27.94
N GLY A 71 -28.20 -10.54 -27.74
CA GLY A 71 -28.39 -9.52 -26.73
C GLY A 71 -29.24 -8.36 -27.24
N VAL A 72 -30.43 -8.16 -26.69
CA VAL A 72 -31.35 -7.03 -27.01
C VAL A 72 -31.35 -5.92 -25.95
N GLY A 73 -30.54 -6.06 -24.89
CA GLY A 73 -30.39 -5.05 -23.85
C GLY A 73 -29.35 -3.96 -24.17
N GLU A 74 -29.28 -2.99 -23.27
CA GLU A 74 -28.31 -1.89 -23.29
C GLU A 74 -26.95 -2.30 -22.72
N ARG A 75 -26.91 -3.32 -21.84
CA ARG A 75 -25.70 -3.80 -21.18
C ARG A 75 -25.43 -5.28 -21.48
N GLU A 76 -25.07 -5.54 -22.73
CA GLU A 76 -24.86 -6.91 -23.28
C GLU A 76 -23.38 -7.33 -23.36
N GLY A 77 -22.46 -6.55 -22.76
CA GLY A 77 -21.03 -6.89 -22.75
C GLY A 77 -20.37 -6.91 -24.14
N ARG A 78 -20.92 -6.16 -25.11
CA ARG A 78 -20.34 -6.05 -26.46
C ARG A 78 -19.00 -5.32 -26.40
N VAL A 79 -17.97 -5.86 -27.05
CA VAL A 79 -16.62 -5.29 -27.06
C VAL A 79 -16.22 -4.88 -28.48
N ALA A 80 -15.90 -3.60 -28.67
CA ALA A 80 -15.51 -3.07 -29.99
C ALA A 80 -14.08 -3.48 -30.41
N SER A 81 -13.14 -3.54 -29.46
CA SER A 81 -11.73 -3.83 -29.74
C SER A 81 -11.34 -5.24 -29.32
N GLY A 82 -10.80 -6.01 -30.26
CA GLY A 82 -10.23 -7.34 -29.97
C GLY A 82 -9.06 -7.31 -28.97
N LEU A 83 -8.32 -6.20 -28.89
CA LEU A 83 -7.28 -6.03 -27.86
C LEU A 83 -7.88 -5.91 -26.46
N VAL A 84 -8.98 -5.19 -26.33
CA VAL A 84 -9.71 -5.02 -25.06
C VAL A 84 -10.34 -6.35 -24.61
N ALA A 85 -10.94 -7.10 -25.54
CA ALA A 85 -11.52 -8.40 -25.22
C ALA A 85 -10.45 -9.39 -24.72
N ARG A 86 -9.30 -9.46 -25.41
CA ARG A 86 -8.22 -10.41 -25.07
C ARG A 86 -7.53 -10.08 -23.75
N ARG A 87 -7.17 -8.81 -23.51
CA ARG A 87 -6.46 -8.42 -22.27
C ARG A 87 -7.30 -8.64 -21.00
N HIS A 88 -8.61 -8.82 -21.14
CA HIS A 88 -9.56 -9.08 -20.05
C HIS A 88 -10.06 -10.52 -20.03
N TYR A 89 -9.42 -11.43 -20.78
CA TYR A 89 -9.86 -12.84 -20.91
C TYR A 89 -11.34 -12.98 -21.31
N ARG A 90 -11.93 -11.97 -21.97
CA ARG A 90 -13.35 -11.89 -22.35
C ARG A 90 -14.34 -11.85 -21.17
N LEU A 91 -13.91 -11.49 -19.97
CA LEU A 91 -14.76 -11.25 -18.79
C LEU A 91 -15.21 -9.78 -18.77
N ILE A 92 -16.42 -9.48 -19.27
CA ILE A 92 -16.82 -8.10 -19.60
C ILE A 92 -17.89 -7.52 -18.66
N HIS A 93 -18.74 -8.37 -18.09
CA HIS A 93 -19.89 -7.90 -17.30
C HIS A 93 -19.54 -7.30 -15.93
N GLY A 94 -18.30 -7.46 -15.47
CA GLY A 94 -17.87 -7.01 -14.15
C GLY A 94 -18.40 -7.90 -13.03
N ILE A 95 -18.46 -7.35 -11.81
CA ILE A 95 -18.88 -8.08 -10.60
C ILE A 95 -20.19 -7.50 -10.04
N GLY A 96 -21.01 -8.38 -9.45
CA GLY A 96 -22.21 -7.97 -8.73
C GLY A 96 -23.39 -7.57 -9.62
N ARG A 97 -24.36 -6.92 -8.98
CA ARG A 97 -25.57 -6.35 -9.57
C ARG A 97 -25.73 -4.89 -9.13
N SER A 98 -26.61 -4.14 -9.81
CA SER A 98 -26.77 -2.70 -9.59
C SER A 98 -27.06 -2.30 -8.13
N GLY A 99 -27.70 -3.17 -7.34
CA GLY A 99 -27.98 -2.92 -5.92
C GLY A 99 -27.12 -3.69 -4.92
N ASP A 100 -26.28 -4.63 -5.38
CA ASP A 100 -25.48 -5.50 -4.50
C ASP A 100 -24.24 -6.02 -5.23
N ILE A 101 -23.06 -5.58 -4.79
CA ILE A 101 -21.76 -5.97 -5.36
C ILE A 101 -21.42 -7.45 -5.13
N SER A 102 -22.03 -8.08 -4.12
CA SER A 102 -21.78 -9.48 -3.75
C SER A 102 -22.74 -10.46 -4.42
N ALA A 103 -23.83 -9.97 -5.01
CA ALA A 103 -24.84 -10.80 -5.65
C ALA A 103 -24.31 -11.48 -6.92
N VAL A 104 -24.80 -12.69 -7.18
CA VAL A 104 -24.50 -13.43 -8.41
C VAL A 104 -25.18 -12.72 -9.59
N GLN A 105 -24.41 -12.46 -10.64
CA GLN A 105 -24.89 -11.87 -11.89
C GLN A 105 -25.40 -12.97 -12.82
N PRO A 106 -26.72 -13.07 -13.11
CA PRO A 106 -27.25 -14.11 -13.99
C PRO A 106 -26.70 -14.06 -15.42
N LYS A 107 -26.33 -12.87 -15.93
CA LYS A 107 -25.69 -12.72 -17.24
C LYS A 107 -24.19 -13.11 -17.25
N ALA A 108 -23.59 -13.33 -16.08
CA ALA A 108 -22.15 -13.48 -15.92
C ALA A 108 -21.81 -14.46 -14.79
N ALA A 109 -22.17 -15.73 -15.00
CA ALA A 109 -21.94 -16.80 -14.04
C ALA A 109 -20.44 -17.03 -13.78
N GLY A 110 -19.61 -16.96 -14.82
CA GLY A 110 -18.16 -17.10 -14.73
C GLY A 110 -17.53 -15.96 -13.95
N SER A 111 -17.86 -14.71 -14.27
CA SER A 111 -17.40 -13.53 -13.53
C SER A 111 -17.85 -13.56 -12.05
N SER A 112 -19.06 -14.04 -11.78
CA SER A 112 -19.58 -14.19 -10.42
C SER A 112 -18.81 -15.25 -9.62
N LEU A 113 -18.51 -16.39 -10.24
CA LEU A 113 -17.72 -17.46 -9.64
C LEU A 113 -16.28 -16.98 -9.36
N LEU A 114 -15.66 -16.28 -10.32
CA LEU A 114 -14.34 -15.68 -10.16
C LEU A 114 -14.31 -14.72 -8.97
N ASN A 115 -15.29 -13.84 -8.83
CA ASN A 115 -15.37 -12.90 -7.71
C ASN A 115 -15.46 -13.63 -6.35
N LYS A 116 -16.32 -14.65 -6.24
CA LYS A 116 -16.46 -15.44 -5.01
C LYS A 116 -15.17 -16.18 -4.64
N LEU A 117 -14.53 -16.83 -5.61
CA LEU A 117 -13.25 -17.51 -5.39
C LEU A 117 -12.15 -16.53 -5.00
N THR A 118 -12.08 -15.37 -5.64
CA THR A 118 -11.12 -14.31 -5.29
C THR A 118 -11.30 -13.89 -3.83
N ASN A 119 -12.53 -13.63 -3.39
CA ASN A 119 -12.81 -13.27 -1.99
C ASN A 119 -12.43 -14.39 -1.02
N SER A 120 -12.73 -15.65 -1.36
CA SER A 120 -12.37 -16.80 -0.53
C SER A 120 -10.86 -16.99 -0.39
N VAL A 121 -10.13 -16.88 -1.50
CA VAL A 121 -8.66 -16.99 -1.52
C VAL A 121 -8.04 -15.82 -0.73
N VAL A 122 -8.54 -14.59 -0.91
CA VAL A 122 -8.09 -13.43 -0.12
C VAL A 122 -8.38 -13.61 1.36
N LEU A 123 -9.52 -14.19 1.74
CA LEU A 123 -9.85 -14.49 3.14
C LEU A 123 -8.86 -15.47 3.76
N ASP A 124 -8.56 -16.56 3.04
CA ASP A 124 -7.56 -17.56 3.44
C ASP A 124 -6.18 -16.91 3.62
N ILE A 125 -5.79 -16.04 2.71
CA ILE A 125 -4.54 -15.28 2.77
C ILE A 125 -4.48 -14.38 4.01
N ILE A 126 -5.56 -13.67 4.35
CA ILE A 126 -5.61 -12.81 5.54
C ILE A 126 -5.42 -13.66 6.82
N LYS A 127 -6.03 -14.85 6.86
CA LYS A 127 -5.85 -15.79 7.98
C LYS A 127 -4.40 -16.25 8.10
N GLN A 128 -3.79 -16.62 6.97
CA GLN A 128 -2.38 -17.04 6.92
C GLN A 128 -1.41 -15.91 7.28
N ALA A 129 -1.74 -14.66 6.94
CA ALA A 129 -0.94 -13.48 7.28
C ALA A 129 -0.98 -13.10 8.78
N GLY A 130 -1.82 -13.76 9.59
CA GLY A 130 -1.82 -13.62 11.05
C GLY A 130 -3.18 -13.28 11.65
N VAL A 131 -4.15 -12.78 10.87
CA VAL A 131 -5.49 -12.43 11.36
C VAL A 131 -6.40 -13.66 11.30
N ARG A 132 -6.08 -14.69 12.10
CA ARG A 132 -6.74 -16.01 12.04
C ARG A 132 -8.25 -15.98 12.30
N THR A 133 -8.73 -14.98 13.03
CA THR A 133 -10.14 -14.83 13.40
C THR A 133 -10.97 -14.02 12.38
N VAL A 134 -10.41 -13.64 11.23
CA VAL A 134 -11.21 -12.95 10.20
C VAL A 134 -12.34 -13.86 9.71
N THR A 135 -13.56 -13.32 9.71
CA THR A 135 -14.77 -14.09 9.37
C THR A 135 -15.17 -13.91 7.91
N ASN A 136 -15.00 -12.71 7.37
CA ASN A 136 -15.41 -12.38 6.01
C ASN A 136 -14.51 -11.27 5.42
N CYS A 137 -14.37 -11.24 4.10
CA CYS A 137 -13.78 -10.14 3.36
C CYS A 137 -14.35 -10.11 1.94
N PHE A 138 -14.26 -8.95 1.29
CA PHE A 138 -14.59 -8.82 -0.12
C PHE A 138 -13.61 -7.85 -0.79
N VAL A 139 -13.28 -8.15 -2.04
CA VAL A 139 -12.50 -7.26 -2.90
C VAL A 139 -13.42 -6.19 -3.46
N VAL A 140 -12.97 -4.94 -3.37
CA VAL A 140 -13.68 -3.79 -3.92
C VAL A 140 -12.77 -3.08 -4.92
N PRO A 141 -13.24 -2.73 -6.14
CA PRO A 141 -12.42 -2.13 -7.19
C PRO A 141 -12.21 -0.62 -6.94
N MET A 142 -11.72 -0.27 -5.75
CA MET A 142 -11.45 1.09 -5.30
C MET A 142 -10.14 1.12 -4.51
N ALA A 143 -9.42 2.25 -4.59
CA ALA A 143 -8.25 2.47 -3.74
C ALA A 143 -8.66 2.57 -2.26
N THR A 144 -7.71 2.30 -1.35
CA THR A 144 -7.92 2.30 0.11
C THR A 144 -8.69 3.50 0.64
N GLY A 145 -8.40 4.73 0.18
CA GLY A 145 -9.13 5.93 0.64
C GLY A 145 -10.62 5.89 0.29
N MET A 146 -10.98 5.40 -0.89
CA MET A 146 -12.39 5.25 -1.28
C MET A 146 -13.04 4.05 -0.59
N SER A 147 -12.29 2.98 -0.33
CA SER A 147 -12.77 1.85 0.49
C SER A 147 -13.04 2.25 1.94
N LEU A 148 -12.20 3.12 2.53
CA LEU A 148 -12.46 3.73 3.84
C LEU A 148 -13.72 4.61 3.81
N THR A 149 -13.89 5.41 2.74
CA THR A 149 -15.10 6.21 2.51
C THR A 149 -16.35 5.31 2.51
N LEU A 150 -16.30 4.16 1.81
CA LEU A 150 -17.39 3.17 1.81
C LEU A 150 -17.70 2.65 3.22
N CYS A 151 -16.69 2.37 4.04
CA CYS A 151 -16.89 1.99 5.44
C CYS A 151 -17.58 3.09 6.25
N PHE A 152 -17.16 4.35 6.11
CA PHE A 152 -17.74 5.48 6.84
C PHE A 152 -19.19 5.74 6.42
N LEU A 153 -19.49 5.69 5.11
CA LEU A 153 -20.86 5.81 4.61
C LEU A 153 -21.77 4.69 5.14
N THR A 154 -21.24 3.46 5.24
CA THR A 154 -21.97 2.33 5.84
C THR A 154 -22.25 2.57 7.33
N LEU A 155 -21.26 3.06 8.08
CA LEU A 155 -21.41 3.37 9.51
C LEU A 155 -22.38 4.54 9.75
N ARG A 156 -22.51 5.48 8.82
CA ARG A 156 -23.44 6.62 8.92
C ARG A 156 -24.87 6.15 9.15
N HIS A 157 -25.31 5.12 8.43
CA HIS A 157 -26.65 4.56 8.60
C HIS A 157 -26.86 3.92 9.99
N LYS A 158 -25.79 3.39 10.59
CA LYS A 158 -25.82 2.83 11.95
C LYS A 158 -25.72 3.89 13.04
N ARG A 159 -25.09 5.03 12.75
CA ARG A 159 -24.84 6.14 13.68
C ARG A 159 -25.25 7.48 13.03
N PRO A 160 -26.55 7.73 12.82
CA PRO A 160 -27.02 8.89 12.06
C PRO A 160 -26.74 10.23 12.74
N LYS A 161 -26.53 10.24 14.06
CA LYS A 161 -26.16 11.44 14.84
C LYS A 161 -24.66 11.77 14.78
N ALA A 162 -23.83 10.83 14.32
CA ALA A 162 -22.39 11.00 14.32
C ALA A 162 -21.95 12.04 13.29
N LYS A 163 -21.01 12.90 13.69
CA LYS A 163 -20.40 13.96 12.87
C LYS A 163 -18.88 13.85 12.80
N TYR A 164 -18.27 13.24 13.82
CA TYR A 164 -16.82 13.23 14.01
C TYR A 164 -16.20 11.86 13.73
N ILE A 165 -15.00 11.85 13.16
CA ILE A 165 -14.14 10.66 13.11
C ILE A 165 -12.86 10.98 13.89
N ILE A 166 -12.59 10.23 14.96
CA ILE A 166 -11.35 10.39 15.73
C ILE A 166 -10.22 9.68 14.99
N TRP A 167 -9.11 10.38 14.77
CA TRP A 167 -8.04 9.89 13.92
C TRP A 167 -6.66 10.23 14.50
N PRO A 168 -5.94 9.23 15.04
CA PRO A 168 -4.53 9.37 15.40
C PRO A 168 -3.68 9.72 14.19
N ARG A 169 -3.06 10.89 14.24
CA ARG A 169 -2.43 11.55 13.10
C ARG A 169 -1.47 10.65 12.33
N ILE A 170 -1.64 10.61 11.01
CA ILE A 170 -0.66 10.11 10.04
C ILE A 170 -0.69 10.97 8.78
N ASP A 171 0.46 11.49 8.37
CA ASP A 171 0.54 12.47 7.29
C ASP A 171 0.50 11.81 5.90
N GLN A 172 -0.69 11.32 5.56
CA GLN A 172 -1.05 10.70 4.29
C GLN A 172 -2.40 11.27 3.82
N LYS A 173 -2.39 11.91 2.64
CA LYS A 173 -3.53 12.74 2.18
C LYS A 173 -4.80 11.91 1.89
N SER A 174 -4.67 10.69 1.39
CA SER A 174 -5.80 9.84 0.97
C SER A 174 -6.64 9.34 2.15
N CYS A 175 -6.03 8.81 3.21
CA CYS A 175 -6.78 8.37 4.40
C CYS A 175 -7.39 9.57 5.14
N PHE A 176 -6.71 10.71 5.19
CA PHE A 176 -7.29 11.94 5.73
C PHE A 176 -8.51 12.41 4.91
N LYS A 177 -8.35 12.53 3.59
CA LYS A 177 -9.43 12.94 2.69
C LYS A 177 -10.59 11.98 2.68
N SER A 178 -10.39 10.68 2.94
CA SER A 178 -11.49 9.71 2.98
C SER A 178 -12.58 10.05 4.01
N MET A 179 -12.20 10.61 5.15
CA MET A 179 -13.13 11.06 6.19
C MET A 179 -13.98 12.24 5.71
N ILE A 180 -13.32 13.21 5.07
CA ILE A 180 -13.96 14.43 4.54
C ILE A 180 -14.84 14.11 3.33
N THR A 181 -14.37 13.25 2.41
CA THR A 181 -15.16 12.76 1.27
C THR A 181 -16.42 12.03 1.74
N ALA A 182 -16.32 11.29 2.85
CA ALA A 182 -17.47 10.69 3.51
C ALA A 182 -18.33 11.69 4.28
N GLY A 183 -18.07 13.00 4.22
CA GLY A 183 -18.87 14.06 4.84
C GLY A 183 -18.78 14.14 6.36
N PHE A 184 -17.67 13.66 6.95
CA PHE A 184 -17.42 13.74 8.39
C PHE A 184 -16.28 14.70 8.71
N GLU A 185 -16.29 15.25 9.92
CA GLU A 185 -15.25 16.12 10.43
C GLU A 185 -14.13 15.30 11.10
N PRO A 186 -12.88 15.34 10.59
CA PRO A 186 -11.76 14.65 11.21
C PRO A 186 -11.35 15.33 12.51
N VAL A 187 -11.32 14.59 13.61
CA VAL A 187 -10.74 15.01 14.89
C VAL A 187 -9.34 14.42 14.97
N VAL A 188 -8.36 15.23 14.57
CA VAL A 188 -6.95 14.83 14.56
C VAL A 188 -6.42 14.75 15.99
N ILE A 189 -5.91 13.58 16.36
CA ILE A 189 -5.21 13.37 17.63
C ILE A 189 -3.71 13.36 17.34
N GLU A 190 -2.98 14.29 17.94
CA GLU A 190 -1.52 14.32 17.82
C GLU A 190 -0.90 13.08 18.49
N ASN A 191 0.29 12.70 18.03
CA ASN A 191 1.02 11.56 18.58
C ASN A 191 1.90 11.99 19.75
N VAL A 192 2.25 11.04 20.63
CA VAL A 192 3.24 11.22 21.69
C VAL A 192 4.60 10.73 21.20
N LEU A 193 5.66 11.47 21.51
CA LEU A 193 7.04 11.07 21.23
C LEU A 193 7.55 10.21 22.39
N GLU A 194 7.89 8.95 22.11
CA GLU A 194 8.51 8.01 23.04
C GLU A 194 9.85 7.53 22.48
N GLY A 195 10.95 8.09 22.99
CA GLY A 195 12.27 7.91 22.38
C GLY A 195 12.31 8.56 21.00
N ASP A 196 12.57 7.77 19.95
CA ASP A 196 12.47 8.24 18.57
C ASP A 196 11.08 7.99 17.94
N GLU A 197 10.23 7.17 18.55
CA GLU A 197 8.96 6.77 17.93
C GLU A 197 7.82 7.75 18.20
N LEU A 198 6.96 7.96 17.21
CA LEU A 198 5.66 8.62 17.40
C LEU A 198 4.58 7.58 17.60
N ARG A 199 3.94 7.61 18.78
CA ARG A 199 2.93 6.63 19.21
C ARG A 199 1.57 7.28 19.40
N THR A 200 0.53 6.45 19.33
CA THR A 200 -0.84 6.91 19.52
C THR A 200 -1.07 7.36 20.95
N ASP A 201 -1.52 8.60 21.11
CA ASP A 201 -1.97 9.13 22.40
C ASP A 201 -3.34 8.55 22.77
N THR A 202 -3.34 7.46 23.54
CA THR A 202 -4.60 6.81 23.96
C THR A 202 -5.39 7.66 24.94
N GLU A 203 -4.72 8.46 25.77
CA GLU A 203 -5.37 9.33 26.75
C GLU A 203 -6.09 10.48 26.04
N ALA A 204 -5.46 11.11 25.04
CA ALA A 204 -6.09 12.13 24.24
C ALA A 204 -7.26 11.59 23.38
N VAL A 205 -7.13 10.35 22.87
CA VAL A 205 -8.27 9.67 22.21
C VAL A 205 -9.43 9.54 23.19
N GLU A 206 -9.20 8.99 24.38
CA GLU A 206 -10.25 8.80 25.38
C GLU A 206 -10.87 10.13 25.84
N ALA A 207 -10.04 11.13 26.10
CA ALA A 207 -10.46 12.48 26.47
C ALA A 207 -11.35 13.10 25.38
N LYS A 208 -11.01 12.94 24.10
CA LYS A 208 -11.84 13.43 22.99
C LYS A 208 -13.14 12.64 22.82
N VAL A 209 -13.12 11.33 23.08
CA VAL A 209 -14.35 10.52 23.12
C VAL A 209 -15.32 11.05 24.19
N LYS A 210 -14.82 11.31 25.40
CA LYS A 210 -15.60 11.85 26.51
C LYS A 210 -16.11 13.27 26.21
N ALA A 211 -15.25 14.14 25.67
CA ALA A 211 -15.58 15.54 25.42
C ALA A 211 -16.63 15.73 24.31
N LEU A 212 -16.57 14.94 23.24
CA LEU A 212 -17.48 15.07 22.10
C LEU A 212 -18.78 14.27 22.27
N GLY A 213 -18.82 13.33 23.21
CA GLY A 213 -19.91 12.38 23.36
C GLY A 213 -19.82 11.23 22.35
N ALA A 214 -19.91 10.00 22.83
CA ALA A 214 -19.73 8.80 22.00
C ALA A 214 -20.76 8.73 20.84
N GLU A 215 -21.97 9.25 21.05
CA GLU A 215 -23.06 9.32 20.06
C GLU A 215 -22.75 10.23 18.87
N ASN A 216 -21.90 11.24 19.05
CA ASN A 216 -21.49 12.17 18.00
C ASN A 216 -20.27 11.66 17.21
N ILE A 217 -19.67 10.55 17.64
CA ILE A 217 -18.50 9.94 17.01
C ILE A 217 -18.94 8.75 16.16
N LEU A 218 -18.46 8.74 14.91
CA LEU A 218 -18.73 7.66 13.96
C LEU A 218 -17.88 6.44 14.28
N CYS A 219 -16.56 6.65 14.34
CA CYS A 219 -15.57 5.61 14.62
C CYS A 219 -14.23 6.23 15.06
N VAL A 220 -13.35 5.37 15.60
CA VAL A 220 -11.90 5.65 15.69
C VAL A 220 -11.23 5.04 14.46
N HIS A 221 -10.56 5.88 13.68
CA HIS A 221 -9.84 5.50 12.46
C HIS A 221 -8.34 5.38 12.76
N SER A 222 -7.91 4.20 13.21
CA SER A 222 -6.50 3.89 13.50
C SER A 222 -5.71 3.52 12.24
N THR A 223 -4.38 3.50 12.33
CA THR A 223 -3.51 3.14 11.20
C THR A 223 -2.37 2.24 11.65
N THR A 224 -2.27 1.06 11.03
CA THR A 224 -1.23 0.07 11.24
C THR A 224 0.01 0.43 10.43
N SER A 225 0.04 0.18 9.12
CA SER A 225 1.21 0.44 8.28
C SER A 225 1.41 1.95 8.04
N CYS A 226 2.59 2.44 8.40
CA CYS A 226 2.97 3.84 8.27
C CYS A 226 4.48 4.02 8.08
N PHE A 227 4.88 5.20 7.66
CA PHE A 227 6.30 5.55 7.58
C PHE A 227 6.85 5.79 8.99
N ALA A 228 8.07 5.32 9.25
CA ALA A 228 8.81 5.69 10.45
C ALA A 228 9.02 7.22 10.46
N PRO A 229 9.10 7.89 11.62
CA PRO A 229 9.21 7.36 12.97
C PRO A 229 7.88 7.00 13.62
N ARG A 230 6.74 7.13 12.92
CA ARG A 230 5.46 6.70 13.48
C ARG A 230 5.43 5.18 13.64
N LYS A 231 5.04 4.74 14.82
CA LYS A 231 4.82 3.35 15.17
C LYS A 231 3.58 2.80 14.50
N THR A 232 3.63 1.50 14.18
CA THR A 232 2.45 0.77 13.74
C THR A 232 1.50 0.50 14.91
N PHE A 233 0.23 0.91 14.79
CA PHE A 233 -0.77 0.63 15.83
C PHE A 233 -1.14 -0.85 15.80
N LEU A 234 -0.60 -1.65 16.71
CA LEU A 234 -1.08 -3.01 16.95
C LEU A 234 -2.38 -2.90 17.76
N PRO A 235 -3.51 -3.48 17.34
CA PRO A 235 -4.76 -3.37 18.08
C PRO A 235 -4.56 -3.92 19.49
N LEU A 236 -4.65 -3.04 20.48
CA LEU A 236 -4.84 -3.40 21.88
C LEU A 236 -6.07 -4.32 21.93
N ARG A 237 -5.86 -5.62 22.11
CA ARG A 237 -6.84 -6.47 22.79
C ARG A 237 -6.83 -6.05 24.27
N THR A 238 -7.36 -4.87 24.59
CA THR A 238 -7.71 -4.57 25.97
C THR A 238 -9.02 -5.28 26.26
N SER A 239 -8.96 -6.27 27.14
CA SER A 239 -10.12 -7.03 27.64
C SER A 239 -11.06 -6.19 28.53
N THR A 240 -11.01 -4.87 28.42
CA THR A 240 -11.63 -3.93 29.38
C THR A 240 -12.42 -2.79 28.73
N ALA A 241 -12.53 -2.74 27.40
CA ALA A 241 -13.44 -1.79 26.76
C ALA A 241 -14.90 -2.28 26.89
N PRO A 242 -15.83 -1.50 27.48
CA PRO A 242 -17.23 -1.88 27.55
C PRO A 242 -17.80 -2.08 26.13
N PRO A 243 -18.79 -2.96 25.93
CA PRO A 243 -19.37 -3.29 24.61
C PRO A 243 -19.97 -2.09 23.84
N ASN A 244 -19.98 -0.90 24.44
CA ASN A 244 -20.46 0.36 23.87
C ASN A 244 -19.33 1.28 23.33
N LEU A 245 -18.06 0.87 23.40
CA LEU A 245 -16.96 1.69 22.90
C LEU A 245 -16.84 1.57 21.37
N VAL A 246 -17.12 2.68 20.70
CA VAL A 246 -16.81 3.08 19.32
C VAL A 246 -16.10 2.01 18.49
N SER A 247 -16.79 1.46 17.48
CA SER A 247 -16.19 0.52 16.52
C SER A 247 -14.92 1.12 15.91
N SER A 248 -13.78 0.47 16.11
CA SER A 248 -12.54 0.84 15.42
C SER A 248 -12.57 0.27 14.01
N VAL A 249 -12.36 1.12 13.00
CA VAL A 249 -12.27 0.69 11.60
C VAL A 249 -10.80 0.47 11.27
N ASN A 250 -10.38 -0.79 11.27
CA ASN A 250 -9.10 -1.21 10.71
C ASN A 250 -9.37 -1.87 9.36
N LEU A 251 -9.14 -1.14 8.27
CA LEU A 251 -9.21 -1.71 6.94
C LEU A 251 -7.86 -2.35 6.60
N VAL A 252 -7.80 -3.68 6.62
CA VAL A 252 -6.64 -4.41 6.09
C VAL A 252 -6.70 -4.33 4.57
N CYS A 253 -5.91 -3.43 3.99
CA CYS A 253 -5.81 -3.29 2.55
C CYS A 253 -4.75 -4.26 2.03
N ILE A 254 -5.19 -5.34 1.41
CA ILE A 254 -4.34 -6.11 0.50
C ILE A 254 -4.55 -5.48 -0.87
N GLY A 255 -3.49 -4.90 -1.45
CA GLY A 255 -3.54 -4.39 -2.82
C GLY A 255 -4.10 -5.46 -3.75
N VAL A 256 -5.01 -5.08 -4.64
CA VAL A 256 -5.65 -6.01 -5.57
C VAL A 256 -4.56 -6.66 -6.42
N LEU A 257 -4.22 -7.90 -6.09
CA LEU A 257 -3.37 -8.76 -6.89
C LEU A 257 -4.25 -9.29 -8.02
N HIS A 258 -3.77 -9.21 -9.26
CA HIS A 258 -4.35 -9.97 -10.38
C HIS A 258 -4.55 -11.44 -9.94
N PRO A 259 -5.64 -12.14 -10.31
CA PRO A 259 -5.87 -13.52 -9.90
C PRO A 259 -4.64 -14.42 -10.09
N ASP A 260 -3.88 -14.22 -11.17
CA ASP A 260 -2.65 -14.95 -11.48
C ASP A 260 -1.54 -14.78 -10.42
N HIS A 261 -1.50 -13.64 -9.73
CA HIS A 261 -0.54 -13.39 -8.66
C HIS A 261 -0.96 -14.02 -7.33
N LEU A 262 -2.26 -14.26 -7.11
CA LEU A 262 -2.75 -15.01 -5.95
C LEU A 262 -2.40 -16.50 -6.09
N LEU A 263 -2.39 -17.02 -7.32
CA LEU A 263 -2.08 -18.40 -7.66
C LEU A 263 -0.59 -18.66 -7.90
N LYS A 264 0.31 -17.66 -7.74
CA LYS A 264 1.77 -17.82 -7.89
C LYS A 264 2.48 -17.75 -6.52
N LYS A 265 3.29 -18.78 -6.21
CA LYS A 265 4.12 -19.04 -5.00
C LYS A 265 4.13 -17.98 -3.90
N LYS A 266 3.64 -18.35 -2.70
CA LYS A 266 3.60 -17.48 -1.50
C LYS A 266 4.63 -17.77 -0.39
N LYS A 267 4.86 -19.04 -0.04
CA LYS A 267 5.68 -19.42 1.13
C LYS A 267 7.13 -18.89 1.10
N LYS A 268 7.68 -18.55 -0.08
CA LYS A 268 9.06 -18.07 -0.21
C LYS A 268 9.24 -16.54 -0.03
N LYS A 269 8.18 -15.72 -0.07
CA LYS A 269 8.28 -14.25 -0.09
C LYS A 269 8.36 -13.58 1.29
N THR A 270 7.74 -14.16 2.32
CA THR A 270 7.69 -13.56 3.67
C THR A 270 9.02 -13.64 4.41
N ASN A 271 9.79 -14.73 4.23
CA ASN A 271 11.13 -14.84 4.81
C ASN A 271 12.09 -13.83 4.16
N THR A 272 11.98 -13.64 2.83
CA THR A 272 12.82 -12.68 2.11
C THR A 272 12.54 -11.23 2.53
N GLU A 273 11.30 -10.84 2.85
CA GLU A 273 11.01 -9.46 3.28
C GLU A 273 11.65 -9.12 4.64
N LEU A 274 11.59 -10.04 5.61
CA LEU A 274 12.22 -9.87 6.93
C LEU A 274 13.76 -9.88 6.84
N GLU A 275 14.31 -10.79 6.02
CA GLU A 275 15.73 -10.81 5.69
C GLU A 275 16.17 -9.48 5.06
N MET A 276 15.38 -8.97 4.10
CA MET A 276 15.68 -7.71 3.42
C MET A 276 15.51 -6.49 4.32
N PHE A 277 14.55 -6.51 5.25
CA PHE A 277 14.39 -5.45 6.26
C PHE A 277 15.62 -5.41 7.17
N SER A 278 16.08 -6.58 7.62
CA SER A 278 17.28 -6.71 8.46
C SER A 278 18.52 -6.24 7.71
N TYR A 279 18.67 -6.64 6.44
CA TYR A 279 19.76 -6.21 5.58
C TYR A 279 19.77 -4.69 5.36
N LEU A 280 18.62 -4.12 4.96
CA LEU A 280 18.46 -2.68 4.77
C LEU A 280 18.77 -1.91 6.05
N SER A 281 18.27 -2.36 7.21
CA SER A 281 18.58 -1.76 8.52
C SER A 281 20.07 -1.76 8.81
N SER A 282 20.74 -2.92 8.67
CA SER A 282 22.17 -3.04 8.97
C SER A 282 23.05 -2.16 8.07
N GLU A 283 22.75 -2.11 6.78
CA GLU A 283 23.57 -1.38 5.82
C GLU A 283 23.26 0.13 5.86
N LEU A 284 22.00 0.51 6.09
CA LEU A 284 21.63 1.91 6.30
C LEU A 284 22.24 2.46 7.59
N LYS A 285 22.34 1.66 8.66
CA LYS A 285 23.04 2.03 9.89
C LYS A 285 24.53 2.31 9.62
N LYS A 286 25.23 1.41 8.94
CA LYS A 286 26.65 1.62 8.55
C LYS A 286 26.84 2.89 7.73
N LEU A 287 25.94 3.16 6.78
CA LEU A 287 25.99 4.38 5.98
C LEU A 287 25.72 5.63 6.82
N ALA A 288 24.76 5.56 7.76
CA ALA A 288 24.47 6.67 8.66
C ALA A 288 25.69 7.01 9.53
N ASP A 289 26.32 6.00 10.12
CA ASP A 289 27.50 6.16 10.96
C ASP A 289 28.67 6.80 10.16
N LEU A 290 28.87 6.38 8.90
CA LEU A 290 29.88 6.98 8.00
C LEU A 290 29.66 8.48 7.76
N HIS A 291 28.40 8.91 7.79
CA HIS A 291 27.98 10.30 7.57
C HIS A 291 27.65 11.05 8.88
N ASN A 292 28.15 10.58 10.04
CA ASN A 292 27.88 11.18 11.37
C ASN A 292 26.38 11.39 11.64
N GLU A 293 25.53 10.56 11.04
CA GLU A 293 24.10 10.47 11.27
C GLU A 293 23.82 9.17 12.03
N ARG A 294 22.56 8.93 12.39
CA ARG A 294 22.15 7.69 13.02
C ARG A 294 20.87 7.15 12.41
N LEU A 295 20.70 5.83 12.50
CA LEU A 295 19.39 5.22 12.29
C LEU A 295 18.51 5.52 13.52
N LEU A 296 17.28 5.99 13.30
CA LEU A 296 16.32 6.23 14.36
C LEU A 296 15.83 4.90 14.95
N ASP A 297 15.77 4.82 16.28
CA ASP A 297 15.38 3.60 16.99
C ASP A 297 13.86 3.43 16.94
N THR A 298 13.39 2.66 15.96
CA THR A 298 11.97 2.48 15.64
C THR A 298 11.57 1.00 15.57
N PRO A 299 11.82 0.21 16.64
CA PRO A 299 11.67 -1.24 16.63
C PRO A 299 10.22 -1.71 16.36
N HIS A 300 9.22 -0.86 16.58
CA HIS A 300 7.82 -1.19 16.37
C HIS A 300 7.31 -0.81 14.96
N ASN A 301 8.19 -0.44 14.04
CA ASN A 301 7.87 -0.31 12.62
C ASN A 301 8.56 -1.42 11.81
N PRO A 302 7.85 -2.52 11.46
CA PRO A 302 8.46 -3.68 10.82
C PRO A 302 8.70 -3.52 9.31
N ILE A 303 8.40 -2.35 8.73
CA ILE A 303 8.41 -2.12 7.27
C ILE A 303 9.27 -0.91 6.92
N SER A 304 9.09 0.21 7.63
CA SER A 304 9.75 1.48 7.34
C SER A 304 10.84 1.77 8.36
N LEU A 305 11.95 2.31 7.86
CA LEU A 305 13.08 2.81 8.63
C LEU A 305 13.22 4.32 8.41
N ALA A 306 13.95 4.99 9.30
CA ALA A 306 14.29 6.40 9.18
C ALA A 306 15.74 6.65 9.61
N MET A 307 16.50 7.37 8.79
CA MET A 307 17.86 7.81 9.06
C MET A 307 17.83 9.32 9.35
N SER A 308 18.50 9.78 10.40
CA SER A 308 18.59 11.21 10.70
C SER A 308 19.33 11.97 9.61
N LEU A 309 19.00 13.25 9.45
CA LEU A 309 19.69 14.20 8.58
C LEU A 309 20.09 15.46 9.38
N LYS A 310 20.47 15.31 10.65
CA LYS A 310 20.73 16.43 11.56
C LYS A 310 21.80 17.37 11.04
N ASN A 311 22.90 16.81 10.51
CA ASN A 311 23.98 17.62 9.97
C ASN A 311 23.58 18.38 8.70
N LEU A 312 22.52 17.95 7.99
CA LEU A 312 22.01 18.70 6.83
C LEU A 312 21.00 19.77 7.26
N ASP A 313 20.18 19.43 8.25
CA ASP A 313 19.12 20.27 8.83
C ASP A 313 19.69 21.52 9.53
N GLU A 314 20.73 21.37 10.35
CA GLU A 314 21.37 22.48 11.08
C GLU A 314 22.01 23.54 10.17
N ASN A 315 22.26 23.20 8.89
CA ASN A 315 22.99 24.06 7.97
C ASN A 315 22.08 24.80 6.98
N ASN A 316 20.98 24.18 6.50
CA ASN A 316 19.99 24.80 5.59
C ASN A 316 18.78 23.87 5.34
N ASP A 317 17.55 24.29 5.62
CA ASP A 317 16.31 23.56 5.28
C ASP A 317 16.22 23.23 3.76
N VAL A 318 16.80 24.09 2.91
CA VAL A 318 16.84 23.89 1.46
C VAL A 318 17.70 22.69 1.09
N ALA A 319 18.78 22.41 1.83
CA ALA A 319 19.67 21.29 1.55
C ALA A 319 18.99 19.93 1.79
N VAL A 320 18.15 19.84 2.82
CA VAL A 320 17.34 18.65 3.11
C VAL A 320 16.36 18.39 1.95
N THR A 321 15.67 19.42 1.50
CA THR A 321 14.73 19.29 0.36
C THR A 321 15.46 18.93 -0.95
N GLN A 322 16.65 19.51 -1.17
CA GLN A 322 17.49 19.22 -2.34
C GLN A 322 18.00 17.77 -2.36
N LEU A 323 18.28 17.15 -1.20
CA LEU A 323 18.64 15.74 -1.15
C LEU A 323 17.55 14.85 -1.77
N GLY A 324 16.28 15.16 -1.52
CA GLY A 324 15.15 14.46 -2.13
C GLY A 324 15.16 14.53 -3.65
N SER A 325 15.38 15.71 -4.23
CA SER A 325 15.46 15.87 -5.69
C SER A 325 16.71 15.20 -6.28
N MET A 326 17.84 15.24 -5.58
CA MET A 326 19.09 14.57 -6.01
C MET A 326 18.94 13.05 -6.09
N LEU A 327 18.22 12.45 -5.14
CA LEU A 327 17.90 11.03 -5.13
C LEU A 327 16.96 10.68 -6.29
N PHE A 328 15.91 11.48 -6.48
CA PHE A 328 14.94 11.26 -7.56
C PHE A 328 15.59 11.33 -8.95
N THR A 329 16.43 12.35 -9.22
CA THR A 329 17.19 12.47 -10.49
C THR A 329 18.15 11.31 -10.72
N ARG A 330 18.61 10.65 -9.63
CA ARG A 330 19.44 9.44 -9.70
C ARG A 330 18.60 8.17 -9.71
N GLN A 331 17.31 8.25 -10.06
CA GLN A 331 16.39 7.12 -10.17
C GLN A 331 16.22 6.35 -8.85
N VAL A 332 16.27 7.04 -7.72
CA VAL A 332 15.83 6.48 -6.43
C VAL A 332 14.39 6.92 -6.19
N SER A 333 13.47 5.97 -6.35
CA SER A 333 12.05 6.16 -6.03
C SER A 333 11.72 5.64 -4.63
N GLY A 334 10.73 6.24 -3.96
CA GLY A 334 10.22 5.75 -2.67
C GLY A 334 11.03 6.19 -1.44
N ALA A 335 12.25 6.69 -1.62
CA ALA A 335 12.96 7.40 -0.57
C ALA A 335 12.28 8.74 -0.30
N ARG A 336 11.86 8.98 0.94
CA ARG A 336 11.13 10.18 1.35
C ARG A 336 12.00 10.99 2.29
N VAL A 337 12.31 12.22 1.91
CA VAL A 337 13.02 13.16 2.78
C VAL A 337 11.99 14.05 3.48
N VAL A 338 12.13 14.19 4.80
CA VAL A 338 11.21 14.92 5.67
C VAL A 338 11.97 16.07 6.34
N PRO A 339 11.81 17.33 5.88
CA PRO A 339 12.36 18.50 6.54
C PRO A 339 11.52 18.90 7.77
N ARG A 340 12.11 19.71 8.65
CA ARG A 340 11.38 20.30 9.79
C ARG A 340 10.47 21.44 9.34
N GLY A 341 9.51 21.80 10.18
CA GLY A 341 8.69 23.01 10.00
C GLY A 341 7.75 23.05 8.80
N SER A 342 7.68 21.98 7.98
CA SER A 342 6.82 21.97 6.79
C SER A 342 5.34 22.23 7.14
N VAL A 343 4.71 23.21 6.50
CA VAL A 343 3.29 23.50 6.68
C VAL A 343 2.53 23.11 5.42
N GLN A 344 1.47 22.32 5.58
CA GLN A 344 0.63 21.88 4.47
C GLN A 344 -0.84 21.97 4.85
N THR A 345 -1.61 22.65 4.02
CA THR A 345 -3.08 22.63 4.10
C THR A 345 -3.65 21.53 3.22
N VAL A 346 -4.57 20.73 3.76
CA VAL A 346 -5.32 19.68 3.06
C VAL A 346 -6.79 19.83 3.43
N ASN A 347 -7.66 20.13 2.44
CA ASN A 347 -9.10 20.32 2.64
C ASN A 347 -9.42 21.23 3.86
N ASN A 348 -8.84 22.43 3.89
CA ASN A 348 -8.99 23.45 4.94
C ASN A 348 -8.41 23.11 6.32
N TYR A 349 -7.78 21.95 6.48
CA TYR A 349 -7.01 21.62 7.68
C TYR A 349 -5.52 21.89 7.46
N THR A 350 -4.89 22.69 8.32
CA THR A 350 -3.47 23.02 8.23
C THR A 350 -2.65 22.16 9.18
N PHE A 351 -1.81 21.31 8.61
CA PHE A 351 -0.84 20.50 9.35
C PHE A 351 0.49 21.26 9.48
N LYS A 352 0.97 21.43 10.72
CA LYS A 352 2.36 21.86 11.00
C LYS A 352 3.25 20.62 11.08
N GLY A 353 4.49 20.74 10.62
CA GLY A 353 5.42 19.59 10.52
C GLY A 353 4.88 18.49 9.61
N PHE A 354 4.16 18.82 8.53
CA PHE A 354 3.58 17.83 7.63
C PHE A 354 4.65 16.88 7.10
N MET A 355 4.28 15.62 6.89
CA MET A 355 5.15 14.48 6.60
C MET A 355 5.82 13.88 7.84
N SER A 356 5.99 14.64 8.92
CA SER A 356 6.67 14.16 10.12
C SER A 356 5.77 13.39 11.10
N HIS A 357 4.45 13.47 10.93
CA HIS A 357 3.43 12.90 11.83
C HIS A 357 3.34 13.57 13.20
N ALA A 358 4.05 14.69 13.40
CA ALA A 358 3.99 15.55 14.56
C ALA A 358 4.13 17.02 14.13
N ASN A 359 3.84 17.95 15.04
CA ASN A 359 4.01 19.39 14.76
C ASN A 359 5.48 19.82 14.77
N ASP A 360 6.26 19.27 15.70
CA ASP A 360 7.70 19.52 15.81
C ASP A 360 8.40 18.20 16.16
N TYR A 361 8.96 17.55 15.14
CA TYR A 361 9.81 16.38 15.32
C TYR A 361 11.27 16.82 15.45
N SER A 362 12.06 16.08 16.23
CA SER A 362 13.37 16.51 16.74
C SER A 362 14.44 16.79 15.68
N CYS A 363 14.32 16.21 14.48
CA CYS A 363 15.26 16.42 13.38
C CYS A 363 14.62 16.11 12.02
N ALA A 364 15.19 16.64 10.94
CA ALA A 364 14.92 16.10 9.61
C ALA A 364 15.43 14.65 9.47
N TYR A 365 14.77 13.88 8.60
CA TYR A 365 15.13 12.48 8.37
C TYR A 365 14.81 12.01 6.94
N LEU A 366 15.39 10.87 6.56
CA LEU A 366 15.12 10.16 5.32
C LEU A 366 14.47 8.81 5.63
N ASN A 367 13.34 8.53 5.02
CA ASN A 367 12.72 7.21 5.04
C ASN A 367 13.21 6.31 3.91
N ALA A 368 13.38 5.04 4.26
CA ALA A 368 13.44 3.91 3.35
C ALA A 368 12.57 2.78 3.91
N ALA A 369 12.05 1.90 3.06
CA ALA A 369 11.20 0.81 3.50
C ALA A 369 11.57 -0.50 2.79
N SER A 370 11.47 -1.61 3.53
CA SER A 370 11.53 -2.95 2.97
C SER A 370 10.10 -3.45 2.80
N ALA A 371 9.54 -3.23 1.60
CA ALA A 371 8.22 -3.73 1.25
C ALA A 371 8.33 -5.05 0.46
N ILE A 372 7.26 -5.83 0.46
CA ILE A 372 7.18 -7.10 -0.27
C ILE A 372 7.68 -6.96 -1.74
N GLY A 373 8.63 -7.82 -2.11
CA GLY A 373 9.20 -7.87 -3.46
C GLY A 373 10.48 -7.05 -3.68
N ILE A 374 10.94 -6.30 -2.67
CA ILE A 374 12.26 -5.67 -2.70
C ILE A 374 13.37 -6.72 -2.88
N LYS A 375 14.37 -6.40 -3.71
CA LYS A 375 15.53 -7.25 -3.95
C LYS A 375 16.78 -6.64 -3.29
N LYS A 376 17.77 -7.50 -3.03
CA LYS A 376 19.09 -7.05 -2.55
C LYS A 376 19.71 -5.96 -3.43
N GLN A 377 19.58 -6.10 -4.74
CA GLN A 377 20.06 -5.12 -5.72
C GLN A 377 19.45 -3.73 -5.52
N ASP A 378 18.17 -3.64 -5.12
CA ASP A 378 17.50 -2.37 -4.88
C ASP A 378 18.15 -1.64 -3.69
N VAL A 379 18.46 -2.39 -2.62
CA VAL A 379 19.14 -1.88 -1.42
C VAL A 379 20.56 -1.42 -1.75
N ASP A 380 21.34 -2.24 -2.45
CA ASP A 380 22.73 -1.93 -2.82
C ASP A 380 22.83 -0.66 -3.68
N ILE A 381 21.95 -0.55 -4.69
CA ILE A 381 21.90 0.61 -5.60
C ILE A 381 21.43 1.85 -4.84
N PHE A 382 20.42 1.72 -3.97
CA PHE A 382 19.94 2.80 -3.12
C PHE A 382 21.06 3.36 -2.26
N LEU A 383 21.76 2.53 -1.49
CA LEU A 383 22.83 2.95 -0.58
C LEU A 383 23.99 3.60 -1.32
N LYS A 384 24.42 3.03 -2.45
CA LYS A 384 25.46 3.60 -3.30
C LYS A 384 25.08 4.98 -3.84
N ARG A 385 23.82 5.18 -4.22
CA ARG A 385 23.32 6.48 -4.71
C ARG A 385 23.14 7.47 -3.58
N LEU A 386 22.68 7.03 -2.41
CA LEU A 386 22.54 7.86 -1.21
C LEU A 386 23.90 8.37 -0.73
N ASP A 387 24.91 7.49 -0.62
CA ASP A 387 26.28 7.86 -0.27
C ASP A 387 26.83 8.96 -1.19
N LYS A 388 26.65 8.80 -2.52
CA LYS A 388 27.05 9.81 -3.50
C LYS A 388 26.33 11.15 -3.30
N CYS A 389 25.03 11.12 -2.97
CA CYS A 389 24.26 12.35 -2.74
C CYS A 389 24.69 13.07 -1.46
N LEU A 390 24.92 12.33 -0.37
CA LEU A 390 25.40 12.88 0.90
C LEU A 390 26.80 13.49 0.74
N LYS A 391 27.72 12.80 0.04
CA LYS A 391 29.05 13.34 -0.29
C LYS A 391 28.99 14.61 -1.14
N ALA A 392 28.10 14.64 -2.14
CA ALA A 392 27.93 15.82 -2.99
C ALA A 392 27.37 17.02 -2.21
N SER A 393 26.42 16.77 -1.29
CA SER A 393 25.83 17.81 -0.44
C SER A 393 26.86 18.41 0.52
N ARG A 394 27.80 17.59 1.02
CA ARG A 394 28.95 18.05 1.81
C ARG A 394 29.97 18.85 0.99
N LYS A 395 30.29 18.43 -0.24
CA LYS A 395 31.23 19.18 -1.11
C LYS A 395 30.68 20.54 -1.55
N GLY A 396 29.36 20.67 -1.70
CA GLY A 396 28.71 21.98 -1.90
C GLY A 396 28.96 22.93 -0.73
N LYS A 397 28.96 22.40 0.50
CA LYS A 397 29.25 23.13 1.75
C LYS A 397 30.69 23.66 1.80
N GLU A 398 31.69 22.85 1.46
CA GLU A 398 33.10 23.28 1.47
C GLU A 398 33.37 24.39 0.44
N LYS A 399 32.71 24.35 -0.73
CA LYS A 399 32.83 25.40 -1.74
C LYS A 399 32.16 26.70 -1.32
N SER A 400 30.95 26.65 -0.76
CA SER A 400 30.26 27.87 -0.30
C SER A 400 30.94 28.53 0.89
N VAL A 401 31.54 27.75 1.80
CA VAL A 401 32.31 28.29 2.94
C VAL A 401 33.64 28.90 2.46
N ASN A 402 34.33 28.27 1.51
CA ASN A 402 35.57 28.83 0.97
C ASN A 402 35.35 30.11 0.14
N GLU A 403 34.22 30.26 -0.56
CA GLU A 403 33.87 31.50 -1.27
C GLU A 403 33.53 32.66 -0.33
N ILE A 404 32.93 32.37 0.85
CA ILE A 404 32.66 33.39 1.88
C ILE A 404 33.94 33.79 2.63
N CYS A 405 34.87 32.85 2.83
CA CYS A 405 36.17 33.16 3.45
C CYS A 405 37.11 33.94 2.53
N THR A 406 37.05 33.76 1.20
CA THR A 406 37.86 34.53 0.26
C THR A 406 37.31 35.93 -0.04
N SER A 407 36.02 36.19 0.19
CA SER A 407 35.45 37.54 0.09
C SER A 407 35.72 38.43 1.31
N ASN A 408 36.14 37.86 2.44
CA ASN A 408 36.34 38.60 3.70
C ASN A 408 37.82 38.91 4.03
N THR A 409 38.77 38.61 3.14
CA THR A 409 40.21 38.90 3.32
C THR A 409 40.75 39.97 2.36
N GLY A 410 39.87 40.77 1.74
CA GLY A 410 40.24 41.73 0.71
C GLY A 410 39.70 43.14 0.91
N THR A 411 39.84 43.74 2.10
CA THR A 411 39.70 45.20 2.25
C THR A 411 40.58 45.72 3.39
N GLU A 412 41.81 46.08 3.05
CA GLU A 412 42.55 47.17 3.69
C GLU A 412 43.80 47.48 2.84
N GLN A 413 43.69 48.47 1.95
CA GLN A 413 44.68 49.54 1.76
C GLN A 413 44.26 50.51 0.65
N CYS A 414 44.12 51.77 1.09
CA CYS A 414 44.31 53.07 0.44
C CYS A 414 44.30 53.16 -1.09
N GLU A 415 43.48 54.07 -1.62
CA GLU A 415 43.98 55.17 -2.46
C GLU A 415 43.03 56.38 -2.41
N ASP A 416 43.49 57.42 -1.72
CA ASP A 416 43.05 58.80 -1.89
C ASP A 416 43.61 59.37 -3.21
N GLN A 417 42.90 60.37 -3.75
CA GLN A 417 43.30 61.34 -4.79
C GLN A 417 43.09 60.92 -6.26
N LYS A 418 42.08 61.50 -6.95
CA LYS A 418 42.15 62.86 -7.55
C LYS A 418 40.91 63.21 -8.38
N ILE A 419 40.55 64.47 -8.26
CA ILE A 419 39.60 65.25 -9.05
C ILE A 419 40.20 65.59 -10.43
N GLN A 420 39.39 65.48 -11.48
CA GLN A 420 39.36 66.19 -12.79
C GLN A 420 38.76 65.19 -13.81
N THR A 421 37.66 65.42 -14.53
CA THR A 421 36.92 66.64 -14.91
C THR A 421 35.47 66.25 -15.17
#